data_AF-A0A7L3B519-F1
#
_entry.id   AF-A0A7L3B519-F1
#
_cell.length_a   1.000
_cell.length_b   1.000
_cell.length_c   1.000
_cell.angle_alpha   90.00
_cell.angle_beta   90.00
_cell.angle_gamma   90.00
#
_symmetry.space_group_name_H-M   'P 1'
#
loop_
_entity.id
_entity.type
_entity.pdbx_description
1 polymer ?
#
loop_
_entity_poly.entity_id
_entity_poly.type
_entity_poly.pdbx_seq_one_letter_code
_entity_poly.pdbx_strand_id
1 'polypeptide(L)'
;ECQWTDWIDVSYPKSSDRNGGDYETFENIVKSDPSWVCEKVENISCRAKKFPHIPFEDLGQEVECSVERGLICNNSDQKIGGIIPMPVCLNYEIRVCCSWYGPTCTPGTTTSTTTTSTVPTPTPTTTTSTTTPPPSTTSTPKTTTSVPTPSTPTPTTISTTPT
;
A
#
# COMPACT_ATOMS: atom_id res chain seq x y z
N GLU A 1 -16.11 1.87 4.29
CA GLU A 1 -15.09 1.08 5.01
C GLU A 1 -14.70 -0.09 4.13
N CYS A 2 -13.41 -0.42 4.08
CA CYS A 2 -12.90 -1.56 3.33
C CYS A 2 -12.48 -2.68 4.28
N GLN A 3 -12.55 -3.92 3.81
CA GLN A 3 -12.14 -5.11 4.56
C GLN A 3 -10.85 -5.65 3.97
N TRP A 4 -9.85 -5.90 4.81
CA TRP A 4 -8.60 -6.52 4.38
C TRP A 4 -8.81 -8.01 4.10
N THR A 5 -8.29 -8.47 2.97
CA THR A 5 -8.18 -9.89 2.67
C THR A 5 -7.10 -10.55 3.51
N ASP A 6 -7.11 -11.87 3.52
CA ASP A 6 -5.90 -12.65 3.82
C ASP A 6 -4.80 -12.37 2.78
N TRP A 7 -3.58 -12.85 3.07
CA TRP A 7 -2.48 -12.78 2.13
C TRP A 7 -2.72 -13.74 0.96
N ILE A 8 -2.49 -13.23 -0.25
CA ILE A 8 -2.70 -13.87 -1.54
C ILE A 8 -1.33 -14.06 -2.18
N ASP A 9 -1.07 -15.29 -2.62
CA ASP A 9 0.20 -15.77 -3.18
C ASP A 9 -0.11 -16.84 -4.24
N VAL A 10 -0.38 -16.38 -5.46
CA VAL A 10 -0.83 -17.20 -6.60
C VAL A 10 0.25 -17.37 -7.67
N SER A 11 1.32 -16.59 -7.61
CA SER A 11 2.46 -16.65 -8.50
C SER A 11 3.74 -17.02 -7.73
N TYR A 12 4.68 -17.64 -8.43
CA TYR A 12 5.94 -18.07 -7.84
C TYR A 12 7.09 -17.85 -8.83
N PRO A 13 8.16 -17.12 -8.45
CA PRO A 13 9.26 -16.87 -9.34
C PRO A 13 10.08 -18.13 -9.61
N LYS A 14 10.40 -18.36 -10.88
CA LYS A 14 11.29 -19.44 -11.31
C LYS A 14 12.68 -18.90 -11.56
N SER A 15 13.66 -19.33 -10.76
CA SER A 15 15.04 -18.84 -10.87
C SER A 15 15.70 -19.15 -12.22
N SER A 16 15.21 -20.14 -12.97
CA SER A 16 15.70 -20.51 -14.29
C SER A 16 15.12 -19.69 -15.44
N ASP A 17 14.07 -18.90 -15.20
CA ASP A 17 13.32 -18.19 -16.24
C ASP A 17 13.48 -16.68 -16.08
N ARG A 18 14.34 -16.08 -16.89
CA ARG A 18 14.60 -14.64 -16.84
C ARG A 18 13.47 -13.79 -17.44
N ASN A 19 12.58 -14.41 -18.22
CA ASN A 19 11.39 -13.77 -18.77
C ASN A 19 10.16 -13.94 -17.87
N GLY A 20 10.29 -14.73 -16.79
CA GLY A 20 9.30 -14.83 -15.74
C GLY A 20 9.52 -13.78 -14.64
N GLY A 21 8.92 -14.05 -13.50
CA GLY A 21 8.90 -13.13 -12.38
C GLY A 21 7.91 -13.59 -11.33
N ASP A 22 7.46 -12.63 -10.54
CA ASP A 22 6.40 -12.85 -9.57
C ASP A 22 5.27 -11.84 -9.74
N TYR A 23 4.04 -12.33 -9.81
CA TYR A 23 2.90 -11.64 -10.39
C TYR A 23 1.61 -11.87 -9.58
N GLU A 24 1.49 -11.21 -8.44
CA GLU A 24 0.23 -11.13 -7.68
C GLU A 24 -0.69 -10.07 -8.29
N THR A 25 -0.99 -10.21 -9.58
CA THR A 25 -1.90 -9.31 -10.30
C THR A 25 -3.34 -9.70 -10.07
N PHE A 26 -4.27 -8.75 -10.11
CA PHE A 26 -5.70 -9.08 -9.95
C PHE A 26 -6.20 -10.05 -11.03
N GLU A 27 -5.65 -9.99 -12.23
CA GLU A 27 -5.93 -10.98 -13.29
C GLU A 27 -5.48 -12.39 -12.88
N ASN A 28 -4.27 -12.54 -12.36
CA ASN A 28 -3.76 -13.84 -11.91
C ASN A 28 -4.53 -14.37 -10.71
N ILE A 29 -4.93 -13.48 -9.78
CA ILE A 29 -5.72 -13.83 -8.60
C ILE A 29 -7.08 -14.36 -9.02
N VAL A 30 -7.83 -13.64 -9.88
CA VAL A 30 -9.14 -14.10 -10.38
C VAL A 30 -9.01 -15.38 -11.20
N LYS A 31 -7.91 -15.55 -11.95
CA LYS A 31 -7.65 -16.78 -12.70
C LYS A 31 -7.38 -17.98 -11.79
N SER A 32 -6.69 -17.76 -10.67
CA SER A 32 -6.39 -18.81 -9.69
C SER A 32 -7.57 -19.11 -8.77
N ASP A 33 -8.33 -18.09 -8.39
CA ASP A 33 -9.53 -18.18 -7.57
C ASP A 33 -10.65 -17.33 -8.20
N PRO A 34 -11.50 -17.93 -9.05
CA PRO A 34 -12.63 -17.24 -9.67
C PRO A 34 -13.70 -16.76 -8.68
N SER A 35 -13.64 -17.21 -7.42
CA SER A 35 -14.55 -16.76 -6.36
C SER A 35 -14.04 -15.51 -5.65
N TRP A 36 -12.78 -15.12 -5.89
CA TRP A 36 -12.24 -13.86 -5.40
C TRP A 36 -12.96 -12.70 -6.08
N VAL A 37 -13.72 -11.96 -5.30
CA VAL A 37 -14.45 -10.79 -5.76
C VAL A 37 -13.91 -9.59 -4.99
N CYS A 38 -13.43 -8.59 -5.72
CA CYS A 38 -13.19 -7.29 -5.15
C CYS A 38 -13.60 -6.21 -6.13
N GLU A 39 -14.63 -5.45 -5.78
CA GLU A 39 -15.16 -4.43 -6.69
C GLU A 39 -14.23 -3.22 -6.79
N LYS A 40 -13.67 -2.80 -5.65
CA LYS A 40 -12.69 -1.72 -5.62
C LYS A 40 -11.66 -1.95 -4.53
N VAL A 41 -10.41 -1.95 -4.94
CA VAL A 41 -9.23 -1.97 -4.07
C VAL A 41 -8.98 -0.54 -3.60
N GLU A 42 -9.22 -0.27 -2.31
CA GLU A 42 -8.95 1.04 -1.71
C GLU A 42 -7.50 1.16 -1.24
N ASN A 43 -6.88 0.05 -0.86
CA ASN A 43 -5.49 0.00 -0.40
C ASN A 43 -4.87 -1.38 -0.66
N ILE A 44 -3.55 -1.42 -0.74
CA ILE A 44 -2.76 -2.64 -0.98
C ILE A 44 -1.57 -2.68 -0.02
N SER A 45 -1.23 -3.88 0.42
CA SER A 45 -0.02 -4.15 1.16
C SER A 45 0.67 -5.33 0.49
N CYS A 46 1.92 -5.13 0.08
CA CYS A 46 2.76 -6.15 -0.53
C CYS A 46 3.97 -6.41 0.36
N ARG A 47 4.44 -7.66 0.40
CA ARG A 47 5.65 -8.01 1.14
C ARG A 47 6.33 -9.24 0.57
N ALA A 48 7.64 -9.36 0.79
CA ALA A 48 8.35 -10.62 0.54
C ALA A 48 7.92 -11.65 1.60
N LYS A 49 7.49 -12.83 1.18
CA LYS A 49 6.95 -13.86 2.09
C LYS A 49 7.93 -14.29 3.18
N LYS A 50 9.21 -14.43 2.81
CA LYS A 50 10.29 -14.80 3.75
C LYS A 50 10.81 -13.61 4.57
N PHE A 51 10.56 -12.38 4.14
CA PHE A 51 11.09 -11.16 4.75
C PHE A 51 9.98 -10.11 4.92
N PRO A 52 8.92 -10.41 5.70
CA PRO A 52 7.69 -9.60 5.73
C PRO A 52 7.85 -8.20 6.35
N HIS A 53 8.98 -7.94 6.99
CA HIS A 53 9.29 -6.69 7.69
C HIS A 53 10.43 -5.90 7.04
N ILE A 54 10.91 -6.34 5.88
CA ILE A 54 12.02 -5.71 5.17
C ILE A 54 11.45 -5.04 3.92
N PRO A 55 11.67 -3.74 3.70
CA PRO A 55 11.20 -3.04 2.52
C PRO A 55 11.95 -3.50 1.26
N PHE A 56 11.35 -3.27 0.09
CA PHE A 56 11.89 -3.77 -1.18
C PHE A 56 13.26 -3.18 -1.51
N GLU A 57 13.49 -1.92 -1.13
CA GLU A 57 14.75 -1.20 -1.33
C GLU A 57 15.91 -1.86 -0.58
N ASP A 58 15.67 -2.27 0.67
CA ASP A 58 16.67 -2.96 1.49
C ASP A 58 16.90 -4.40 0.99
N LEU A 59 15.86 -5.04 0.46
CA LEU A 59 15.98 -6.32 -0.25
C LEU A 59 16.71 -6.17 -1.60
N GLY A 60 16.87 -4.95 -2.12
CA GLY A 60 17.51 -4.66 -3.39
C GLY A 60 16.71 -5.13 -4.60
N GLN A 61 15.38 -5.18 -4.48
CA GLN A 61 14.47 -5.70 -5.50
C GLN A 61 13.67 -4.57 -6.15
N GLU A 62 13.56 -4.62 -7.47
CA GLU A 62 12.70 -3.72 -8.24
C GLU A 62 11.30 -4.36 -8.31
N VAL A 63 10.38 -3.84 -7.49
CA VAL A 63 9.03 -4.39 -7.35
C VAL A 63 8.02 -3.26 -7.45
N GLU A 64 7.01 -3.47 -8.28
CA GLU A 64 5.86 -2.61 -8.28
C GLU A 64 4.76 -3.19 -7.40
N CYS A 65 4.23 -2.37 -6.50
CA CYS A 65 3.05 -2.68 -5.69
C CYS A 65 2.04 -1.53 -5.83
N SER A 66 0.93 -1.76 -6.54
CA SER A 66 -0.05 -0.73 -6.84
C SER A 66 -1.50 -1.22 -6.69
N VAL A 67 -2.39 -0.32 -6.28
CA VAL A 67 -3.83 -0.60 -6.14
C VAL A 67 -4.53 -0.88 -7.47
N GLU A 68 -3.90 -0.52 -8.59
CA GLU A 68 -4.43 -0.70 -9.94
C GLU A 68 -4.08 -2.07 -10.52
N ARG A 69 -2.86 -2.56 -10.25
CA ARG A 69 -2.32 -3.76 -10.90
C ARG A 69 -1.99 -4.92 -9.97
N GLY A 70 -1.96 -4.68 -8.65
CA GLY A 70 -1.48 -5.67 -7.68
C GLY A 70 0.03 -5.57 -7.51
N LEU A 71 0.72 -6.70 -7.50
CA LEU A 71 2.19 -6.75 -7.48
C LEU A 71 2.76 -7.30 -8.78
N ILE A 72 3.81 -6.64 -9.28
CA ILE A 72 4.60 -7.07 -10.42
C ILE A 72 6.09 -7.00 -10.06
N CYS A 73 6.77 -8.13 -10.18
CA CYS A 73 8.21 -8.22 -10.18
C CYS A 73 8.64 -8.98 -11.42
N ASN A 74 9.51 -8.41 -12.27
CA ASN A 74 10.09 -9.11 -13.40
C ASN A 74 11.51 -9.56 -13.09
N ASN A 75 11.85 -10.81 -13.43
CA ASN A 75 13.21 -11.31 -13.26
C ASN A 75 14.23 -10.58 -14.14
N SER A 76 13.79 -10.02 -15.28
CA SER A 76 14.65 -9.24 -16.18
C SER A 76 15.20 -7.96 -15.56
N ASP A 77 14.45 -7.40 -14.60
CA ASP A 77 14.70 -6.08 -14.03
C ASP A 77 15.59 -6.18 -12.77
N GLN A 78 15.68 -7.38 -12.19
CA GLN A 78 16.44 -7.63 -10.97
C GLN A 78 17.94 -7.62 -11.22
N LYS A 79 18.67 -7.01 -10.28
CA LYS A 79 20.12 -6.95 -10.25
C LYS A 79 20.59 -7.50 -8.91
N ILE A 80 21.83 -7.97 -8.87
CA ILE A 80 22.46 -8.35 -7.59
C ILE A 80 22.59 -7.08 -6.74
N GLY A 81 21.94 -7.05 -5.57
CA GLY A 81 21.92 -5.90 -4.67
C GLY A 81 21.22 -6.21 -3.34
N GLY A 82 21.15 -5.20 -2.46
CA GLY A 82 20.48 -5.30 -1.16
C GLY A 82 21.11 -6.31 -0.18
N ILE A 83 20.36 -6.63 0.87
CA ILE A 83 20.77 -7.63 1.86
C ILE A 83 20.60 -9.07 1.34
N ILE A 84 19.78 -9.28 0.29
CA ILE A 84 19.56 -10.57 -0.36
C ILE A 84 20.07 -10.50 -1.81
N PRO A 85 21.28 -10.99 -2.11
CA PRO A 85 21.91 -10.84 -3.43
C PRO A 85 21.35 -11.83 -4.46
N MET A 86 20.07 -11.68 -4.83
CA MET A 86 19.37 -12.54 -5.79
C MET A 86 19.07 -11.78 -7.10
N PRO A 87 19.54 -12.27 -8.26
CA PRO A 87 19.30 -11.63 -9.56
C PRO A 87 17.94 -12.00 -10.19
N VAL A 88 16.98 -12.44 -9.38
CA VAL A 88 15.61 -12.80 -9.75
C VAL A 88 14.68 -12.39 -8.63
N CYS A 89 13.39 -12.33 -8.92
CA CYS A 89 12.35 -12.00 -7.95
C CYS A 89 12.38 -12.95 -6.75
N LEU A 90 12.20 -12.39 -5.57
CA LEU A 90 11.77 -13.13 -4.39
C LEU A 90 10.29 -13.52 -4.52
N ASN A 91 9.83 -14.44 -3.66
CA ASN A 91 8.39 -14.74 -3.57
C ASN A 91 7.72 -13.66 -2.74
N TYR A 92 6.75 -12.99 -3.32
CA TYR A 92 5.93 -11.98 -2.70
C TYR A 92 4.54 -12.51 -2.40
N GLU A 93 3.80 -11.76 -1.61
CA GLU A 93 2.38 -11.96 -1.38
C GLU A 93 1.74 -10.59 -1.16
N ILE A 94 0.45 -10.47 -1.50
CA ILE A 94 -0.29 -9.23 -1.32
C ILE A 94 -1.52 -9.45 -0.45
N ARG A 95 -1.98 -8.39 0.21
CA ARG A 95 -3.35 -8.30 0.71
C ARG A 95 -3.93 -6.97 0.29
N VAL A 96 -5.23 -6.93 0.10
CA VAL A 96 -5.92 -5.71 -0.32
C VAL A 96 -7.04 -5.35 0.63
N CYS A 97 -7.27 -4.05 0.79
CA CYS A 97 -8.44 -3.53 1.46
C CYS A 97 -9.53 -3.34 0.41
N CYS A 98 -10.50 -4.25 0.40
CA CYS A 98 -11.57 -4.24 -0.58
C CYS A 98 -12.84 -3.58 -0.04
N SER A 99 -13.42 -2.67 -0.81
CA SER A 99 -14.78 -2.19 -0.57
C SER A 99 -15.77 -2.98 -1.42
N TRP A 100 -16.83 -3.48 -0.80
CA TRP A 100 -18.05 -3.92 -1.49
C TRP A 100 -19.04 -2.76 -1.48
N TYR A 101 -19.65 -2.41 -2.61
CA TYR A 101 -20.95 -1.75 -2.48
C TYR A 101 -21.91 -2.78 -1.88
N GLY A 102 -22.51 -2.43 -0.73
CA GLY A 102 -23.70 -3.15 -0.26
C GLY A 102 -24.76 -3.17 -1.36
N PRO A 103 -25.78 -4.05 -1.30
CA PRO A 103 -26.81 -4.11 -2.31
C PRO A 103 -27.28 -2.70 -2.62
N THR A 104 -27.08 -2.25 -3.86
CA THR A 104 -27.66 -1.01 -4.32
C THR A 104 -29.16 -1.18 -4.15
N CYS A 105 -29.74 -0.55 -3.12
CA CYS A 105 -31.16 -0.29 -3.12
C CYS A 105 -31.40 0.63 -4.31
N THR A 106 -31.67 0.04 -5.46
CA THR A 106 -32.29 0.73 -6.59
C THR A 106 -33.51 1.43 -5.99
N PRO A 107 -33.61 2.76 -5.98
CA PRO A 107 -34.85 3.40 -5.61
C PRO A 107 -35.86 2.89 -6.63
N GLY A 108 -36.78 2.02 -6.19
CA GLY A 108 -37.91 1.64 -7.01
C GLY A 108 -38.59 2.93 -7.42
N THR A 109 -38.66 3.20 -8.72
CA THR A 109 -39.41 4.31 -9.31
C THR A 109 -40.87 4.14 -8.92
N THR A 110 -41.23 4.62 -7.74
CA THR A 110 -42.61 4.71 -7.31
C THR A 110 -43.11 6.04 -7.85
N THR A 111 -43.76 5.99 -9.00
CA THR A 111 -44.49 7.10 -9.60
C THR A 111 -45.58 7.53 -8.63
N SER A 112 -45.26 8.44 -7.71
CA SER A 112 -46.23 9.07 -6.82
C SER A 112 -46.79 10.30 -7.53
N THR A 113 -47.97 10.15 -8.11
CA THR A 113 -48.86 11.23 -8.52
C THR A 113 -49.12 12.12 -7.32
N THR A 114 -48.48 13.29 -7.26
CA THR A 114 -48.75 14.30 -6.23
C THR A 114 -49.66 15.37 -6.81
N THR A 115 -50.89 15.37 -6.34
CA THR A 115 -51.92 16.38 -6.60
C THR A 115 -51.48 17.75 -6.09
N THR A 116 -51.66 18.75 -6.94
CA THR A 116 -51.48 20.17 -6.66
C THR A 116 -52.44 20.62 -5.55
N SER A 117 -51.89 21.14 -4.45
CA SER A 117 -52.64 21.96 -3.49
C SER A 117 -51.81 23.18 -3.13
N THR A 118 -52.31 24.34 -3.56
CA THR A 118 -51.80 25.69 -3.34
C THR A 118 -52.34 26.27 -2.05
N VAL A 119 -51.50 26.57 -1.04
CA VAL A 119 -51.82 27.44 0.12
C VAL A 119 -50.52 28.11 0.63
N PRO A 120 -50.55 29.37 1.12
CA PRO A 120 -49.48 30.34 0.85
C PRO A 120 -48.43 30.52 1.96
N THR A 121 -47.35 31.15 1.53
CA THR A 121 -46.20 31.75 2.25
C THR A 121 -46.57 32.61 3.47
N PRO A 122 -45.74 32.57 4.53
CA PRO A 122 -45.24 33.82 5.09
C PRO A 122 -43.72 33.86 5.36
N THR A 123 -43.12 34.95 4.84
CA THR A 123 -42.08 35.85 5.39
C THR A 123 -40.72 35.31 5.89
N PRO A 124 -39.59 35.91 5.44
CA PRO A 124 -38.25 35.53 5.87
C PRO A 124 -37.90 36.15 7.23
N THR A 125 -37.26 35.37 8.10
CA THR A 125 -36.58 35.89 9.31
C THR A 125 -35.09 35.95 9.06
N THR A 126 -34.60 37.17 8.85
CA THR A 126 -33.19 37.54 8.84
C THR A 126 -32.63 37.40 10.26
N THR A 127 -31.56 36.62 10.44
CA THR A 127 -30.71 36.74 11.63
C THR A 127 -29.27 36.91 11.18
N THR A 128 -28.72 38.06 11.51
CA THR A 128 -27.40 38.56 11.12
C THR A 128 -26.35 38.14 12.15
N SER A 129 -25.19 37.70 11.65
CA SER A 129 -23.83 37.82 12.17
C SER A 129 -23.53 37.69 13.67
N THR A 130 -22.53 36.88 14.01
CA THR A 130 -21.40 37.34 14.85
C THR A 130 -20.15 36.49 14.64
N THR A 131 -19.09 37.19 14.27
CA THR A 131 -17.69 36.77 14.14
C THR A 131 -17.03 36.58 15.50
N THR A 132 -16.21 35.54 15.68
CA THR A 132 -15.03 35.59 16.57
C THR A 132 -14.03 34.49 16.17
N PRO A 133 -12.82 34.83 15.72
CA PRO A 133 -11.68 33.90 15.67
C PRO A 133 -10.87 33.97 16.97
N PRO A 134 -10.42 32.85 17.55
CA PRO A 134 -9.37 32.88 18.56
C PRO A 134 -7.96 32.98 17.92
N PRO A 135 -7.00 33.58 18.64
CA PRO A 135 -5.72 34.01 18.11
C PRO A 135 -4.61 32.93 18.12
N SER A 136 -3.51 33.34 17.50
CA SER A 136 -2.30 32.63 17.11
C SER A 136 -1.32 32.25 18.24
N THR A 137 -0.34 31.44 17.82
CA THR A 137 1.03 31.25 18.34
C THR A 137 1.25 30.59 19.71
N THR A 138 2.00 29.48 19.72
CA THR A 138 3.17 29.32 20.60
C THR A 138 4.21 28.42 19.93
N SER A 139 5.43 28.92 19.98
CA SER A 139 6.71 28.49 19.42
C SER A 139 7.38 27.33 20.16
N THR A 140 8.06 26.45 19.40
CA THR A 140 9.39 25.79 19.58
C THR A 140 10.04 25.70 20.98
N PRO A 141 10.81 24.62 21.30
CA PRO A 141 12.11 24.38 20.63
C PRO A 141 12.47 22.94 20.24
N LYS A 142 13.27 22.88 19.17
CA LYS A 142 14.11 21.75 18.74
C LYS A 142 15.06 21.33 19.86
N THR A 143 15.06 20.05 20.20
CA THR A 143 16.13 19.42 20.96
C THR A 143 17.14 18.84 19.99
N THR A 144 18.33 19.43 19.96
CA THR A 144 19.52 18.92 19.27
C THR A 144 20.20 17.93 20.21
N THR A 145 20.16 16.63 19.91
CA THR A 145 20.95 15.63 20.64
C THR A 145 22.07 15.15 19.73
N SER A 146 23.28 15.63 19.99
CA SER A 146 24.53 15.12 19.44
C SER A 146 24.90 13.81 20.11
N VAL A 147 25.00 12.73 19.35
CA VAL A 147 25.55 11.45 19.80
C VAL A 147 26.94 11.26 19.18
N PRO A 148 27.96 10.88 19.98
CA PRO A 148 29.35 10.88 19.55
C PRO A 148 29.71 9.69 18.64
N THR A 149 30.71 9.95 17.81
CA THR A 149 31.38 9.07 16.85
C THR A 149 32.01 7.85 17.54
N PRO A 150 31.82 6.61 17.03
CA PRO A 150 32.61 5.46 17.47
C PRO A 150 34.03 5.51 16.88
N SER A 151 35.03 5.46 17.77
CA SER A 151 36.45 5.35 17.44
C SER A 151 36.83 3.95 16.98
N THR A 152 37.45 3.88 15.80
CA THR A 152 38.07 2.70 15.17
C THR A 152 39.30 2.20 15.94
N PRO A 153 39.40 0.91 16.31
CA PRO A 153 40.68 0.30 16.66
C PRO A 153 41.43 -0.22 15.41
N THR A 154 42.72 0.10 15.38
CA THR A 154 43.76 -0.25 14.40
C THR A 154 43.89 -1.77 14.14
N PRO A 155 44.18 -2.21 12.90
CA PRO A 155 44.48 -3.62 12.61
C PRO A 155 45.88 -4.01 13.08
N THR A 156 45.98 -5.07 13.90
CA THR A 156 47.23 -5.72 14.28
C THR A 156 47.71 -6.62 13.13
N THR A 157 48.85 -6.30 12.54
CA THR A 157 49.56 -7.15 11.58
C THR A 157 50.27 -8.29 12.30
N ILE A 158 49.83 -9.53 12.07
CA ILE A 158 50.60 -10.73 12.43
C ILE A 158 51.45 -11.10 11.22
N SER A 159 52.77 -10.96 11.38
CA SER A 159 53.79 -11.49 10.50
C SER A 159 54.20 -12.86 11.02
N THR A 160 54.02 -13.91 10.22
CA THR A 160 54.64 -15.22 10.45
C THR A 160 55.34 -15.68 9.18
N THR A 161 56.66 -15.74 9.29
CA THR A 161 57.63 -16.26 8.32
C THR A 161 57.47 -17.78 8.13
N PRO A 162 57.60 -18.31 6.90
CA PRO A 162 57.64 -19.75 6.68
C PRO A 162 59.05 -20.32 6.93
N THR A 163 59.11 -21.51 7.52
CA THR A 163 60.26 -22.44 7.43
C THR A 163 59.79 -23.71 6.74
#